data_AF-A0A3B9MGQ8-F1
#
_entry.id   AF-A0A3B9MGQ8-F1
#
_cell.length_a   1.000
_cell.length_b   1.000
_cell.length_c   1.000
_cell.angle_alpha   90.00
_cell.angle_beta   90.00
_cell.angle_gamma   90.00
#
_symmetry.space_group_name_H-M   'P 1'
#
loop_
_entity.id
_entity.type
_entity.pdbx_description
1 polymer ?
#
loop_
_entity_poly.entity_id
_entity_poly.type
_entity_poly.pdbx_seq_one_letter_code
_entity_poly.pdbx_strand_id
1 'polypeptide(L)'
;MSPPSRSSGQVSKLTYKDTSLPIEKRVDDLVSRMTLEEKVSQMMNGAHPITRLDIPEYEWWNEALHGVARAGYATVFPQAIGLAATWDTNLISQVADVISTEARAKHHEFERHNQRARYEGLTFWSPNINIFRDPRWGRGQETYGEDPYLTSRLGVAFVKGLQGNDPRYLKVVATPKHYAVHSGPEPERHTFDAKVDERDLRETYLPAFRATIVEGHAASVMCAYNRTNTEPCCANKRLMQDILRGEWGFGGYVVSDCGAIDDIYLRHHFCLLYTS
;
A
#
# COMPACT_ATOMS: atom_id res chain seq x y z
N MET A 1 -59.47 28.42 9.11
CA MET A 1 -58.77 27.34 8.40
C MET A 1 -57.28 27.51 8.65
N SER A 2 -56.70 26.67 9.48
CA SER A 2 -55.25 26.69 9.75
C SER A 2 -54.52 26.04 8.56
N PRO A 3 -53.39 26.60 8.09
CA PRO A 3 -52.63 25.99 7.01
C PRO A 3 -52.01 24.67 7.47
N PRO A 4 -51.87 23.66 6.58
CA PRO A 4 -51.33 22.37 6.94
C PRO A 4 -49.84 22.48 7.30
N SER A 5 -49.46 21.85 8.40
CA SER A 5 -48.06 21.66 8.78
C SER A 5 -47.33 20.86 7.71
N ARG A 6 -46.34 21.46 7.05
CA ARG A 6 -45.40 20.72 6.22
C ARG A 6 -44.67 19.71 7.11
N SER A 7 -44.89 18.43 6.87
CA SER A 7 -44.03 17.39 7.41
C SER A 7 -42.61 17.66 6.92
N SER A 8 -41.71 17.99 7.84
CA SER A 8 -40.27 18.00 7.57
C SER A 8 -39.91 16.59 7.11
N GLY A 9 -39.74 16.41 5.79
CA GLY A 9 -39.22 15.17 5.24
C GLY A 9 -37.90 14.88 5.94
N GLN A 10 -37.83 13.77 6.65
CA GLN A 10 -36.58 13.23 7.15
C GLN A 10 -35.65 13.12 5.95
N VAL A 11 -34.64 13.98 5.90
CA VAL A 11 -33.53 13.80 4.96
C VAL A 11 -32.94 12.45 5.34
N SER A 12 -33.21 11.44 4.50
CA SER A 12 -32.67 10.09 4.67
C SER A 12 -31.15 10.21 4.80
N LYS A 13 -30.63 10.00 6.01
CA LYS A 13 -29.20 10.03 6.29
C LYS A 13 -28.54 8.98 5.39
N LEU A 14 -27.68 9.42 4.47
CA LEU A 14 -27.00 8.52 3.54
C LEU A 14 -26.19 7.48 4.33
N THR A 15 -26.43 6.19 4.09
CA THR A 15 -25.86 5.09 4.88
C THR A 15 -24.33 5.15 4.90
N TYR A 16 -23.67 5.42 3.77
CA TYR A 16 -22.21 5.55 3.71
C TYR A 16 -21.63 6.69 4.58
N LYS A 17 -22.43 7.72 4.88
CA LYS A 17 -22.04 8.84 5.77
C LYS A 17 -22.31 8.56 7.25
N ASP A 18 -22.99 7.46 7.60
CA ASP A 18 -23.29 7.12 8.98
C ASP A 18 -22.12 6.37 9.65
N THR A 19 -21.28 7.10 10.37
CA THR A 19 -20.13 6.54 11.11
C THR A 19 -20.52 5.67 12.31
N SER A 20 -21.80 5.51 12.65
CA SER A 20 -22.23 4.52 13.66
C SER A 20 -22.35 3.10 13.10
N LEU A 21 -22.41 2.95 11.77
CA LEU A 21 -22.55 1.65 11.10
C LEU A 21 -21.19 0.97 10.84
N PRO A 22 -21.17 -0.36 10.67
CA PRO A 22 -20.01 -1.11 10.20
C PRO A 22 -19.43 -0.53 8.90
N ILE A 23 -18.10 -0.57 8.76
CA ILE A 23 -17.39 0.01 7.60
C ILE A 23 -17.88 -0.65 6.30
N GLU A 24 -18.05 -1.96 6.30
CA GLU A 24 -18.47 -2.77 5.15
C GLU A 24 -19.82 -2.30 4.62
N LYS A 25 -20.81 -2.11 5.50
CA LYS A 25 -22.13 -1.60 5.11
C LYS A 25 -22.07 -0.21 4.48
N ARG A 26 -21.14 0.64 4.95
CA ARG A 26 -20.95 1.99 4.42
C ARG A 26 -20.28 1.96 3.06
N VAL A 27 -19.28 1.08 2.89
CA VAL A 27 -18.58 0.88 1.62
C VAL A 27 -19.52 0.29 0.57
N ASP A 28 -20.29 -0.75 0.92
CA ASP A 28 -21.25 -1.38 0.01
C ASP A 28 -22.30 -0.38 -0.50
N ASP A 29 -22.85 0.44 0.41
CA ASP A 29 -23.78 1.52 0.05
C ASP A 29 -23.11 2.56 -0.87
N LEU A 30 -21.89 3.01 -0.56
CA LEU A 30 -21.19 3.97 -1.41
C LEU A 30 -20.91 3.40 -2.82
N VAL A 31 -20.34 2.20 -2.90
CA VAL A 31 -19.95 1.57 -4.17
C VAL A 31 -21.17 1.22 -5.01
N SER A 32 -22.29 0.81 -4.39
CA SER A 32 -23.54 0.56 -5.12
C SER A 32 -24.16 1.82 -5.74
N ARG A 33 -23.83 3.00 -5.22
CA ARG A 33 -24.29 4.30 -5.74
C ARG A 33 -23.41 4.86 -6.86
N MET A 34 -22.22 4.29 -7.06
CA MET A 34 -21.28 4.71 -8.11
C MET A 34 -21.68 4.13 -9.47
N THR A 35 -21.55 4.93 -10.54
CA THR A 35 -21.57 4.43 -11.91
C THR A 35 -20.33 3.57 -12.20
N LEU A 36 -20.30 2.91 -13.35
CA LEU A 36 -19.11 2.16 -13.77
C LEU A 36 -17.92 3.11 -13.99
N GLU A 37 -18.13 4.26 -14.63
CA GLU A 37 -17.08 5.25 -14.87
C GLU A 37 -16.54 5.82 -13.55
N GLU A 38 -17.44 6.11 -12.59
CA GLU A 38 -17.05 6.54 -11.24
C GLU A 38 -16.21 5.46 -10.54
N LYS A 39 -16.52 4.17 -10.68
CA LYS A 39 -15.70 3.08 -10.12
C LYS A 39 -14.32 2.99 -10.77
N VAL A 40 -14.27 3.07 -12.10
CA VAL A 40 -13.01 3.04 -12.86
C VAL A 40 -12.11 4.21 -12.46
N SER A 41 -12.67 5.40 -12.25
CA SER A 41 -11.89 6.57 -11.82
C SER A 41 -11.26 6.45 -10.43
N GLN A 42 -11.75 5.51 -9.59
CA GLN A 42 -11.17 5.20 -8.29
C GLN A 42 -10.07 4.13 -8.34
N MET A 43 -9.76 3.56 -9.52
CA MET A 43 -8.74 2.52 -9.68
C MET A 43 -7.34 3.07 -10.00
N MET A 44 -7.16 4.39 -9.94
CA MET A 44 -5.88 5.07 -10.16
C MET A 44 -5.34 5.65 -8.84
N ASN A 45 -4.03 5.88 -8.75
CA ASN A 45 -3.46 6.52 -7.57
C ASN A 45 -4.00 7.94 -7.38
N GLY A 46 -4.20 8.70 -8.46
CA GLY A 46 -4.93 9.96 -8.45
C GLY A 46 -6.41 9.69 -8.65
N ALA A 47 -7.13 9.37 -7.58
CA ALA A 47 -8.55 9.07 -7.65
C ALA A 47 -9.34 10.37 -7.84
N HIS A 48 -10.13 10.43 -8.91
CA HIS A 48 -10.92 11.62 -9.24
C HIS A 48 -12.06 11.84 -8.24
N PRO A 49 -12.48 13.09 -8.00
CA PRO A 49 -13.60 13.38 -7.12
C PRO A 49 -14.91 12.86 -7.72
N ILE A 50 -15.83 12.41 -6.86
CA ILE A 50 -17.20 12.07 -7.23
C ILE A 50 -18.13 13.09 -6.57
N THR A 51 -18.25 14.26 -7.19
CA THR A 51 -18.95 15.43 -6.64
C THR A 51 -20.40 15.14 -6.25
N ARG A 52 -21.12 14.35 -7.05
CA ARG A 52 -22.52 13.96 -6.78
C ARG A 52 -22.67 13.14 -5.49
N LEU A 53 -21.63 12.39 -5.11
CA LEU A 53 -21.58 11.57 -3.89
C LEU A 53 -20.80 12.25 -2.77
N ASP A 54 -20.34 13.50 -2.95
CA ASP A 54 -19.54 14.23 -1.96
C ASP A 54 -18.29 13.44 -1.54
N ILE A 55 -17.63 12.82 -2.53
CA ILE A 55 -16.35 12.14 -2.36
C ILE A 55 -15.26 13.04 -2.96
N PRO A 56 -14.33 13.56 -2.14
CA PRO A 56 -13.25 14.38 -2.65
C PRO A 56 -12.26 13.54 -3.47
N GLU A 57 -11.42 14.21 -4.25
CA GLU A 57 -10.27 13.57 -4.87
C GLU A 57 -9.32 13.02 -3.79
N TYR A 58 -8.58 11.97 -4.12
CA TYR A 58 -7.61 11.40 -3.18
C TYR A 58 -6.39 10.85 -3.92
N GLU A 59 -5.20 11.24 -3.46
CA GLU A 59 -3.95 10.69 -3.95
C GLU A 59 -3.41 9.58 -3.03
N TRP A 60 -3.42 8.36 -3.56
CA TRP A 60 -2.97 7.16 -2.87
C TRP A 60 -1.45 7.07 -2.74
N TRP A 61 -0.71 7.84 -3.54
CA TRP A 61 0.75 7.81 -3.59
C TRP A 61 1.37 8.75 -2.56
N ASN A 62 1.80 8.15 -1.44
CA ASN A 62 2.65 8.81 -0.45
C ASN A 62 3.86 7.91 -0.13
N GLU A 63 4.96 8.49 0.31
CA GLU A 63 6.21 7.77 0.58
C GLU A 63 6.71 8.13 1.99
N ALA A 64 7.16 7.12 2.75
CA ALA A 64 7.58 7.34 4.13
C ALA A 64 8.71 6.41 4.59
N LEU A 65 9.63 6.06 3.68
CA LEU A 65 10.63 5.02 3.92
C LEU A 65 11.48 5.25 5.18
N HIS A 66 11.87 6.49 5.45
CA HIS A 66 12.66 6.88 6.63
C HIS A 66 12.33 8.33 7.08
N GLY A 67 11.06 8.71 7.00
CA GLY A 67 10.56 10.08 7.14
C GLY A 67 9.48 10.38 6.12
N VAL A 68 8.54 11.28 6.41
CA VAL A 68 7.50 11.68 5.44
C VAL A 68 8.15 12.38 4.26
N ALA A 69 8.06 11.80 3.07
CA ALA A 69 8.74 12.33 1.90
C ALA A 69 7.87 13.35 1.13
N ARG A 70 8.52 14.39 0.62
CA ARG A 70 7.95 15.35 -0.37
C ARG A 70 6.71 16.13 0.10
N ALA A 71 6.44 16.15 1.40
CA ALA A 71 5.32 16.87 2.03
C ALA A 71 5.82 17.98 2.98
N GLY A 72 6.75 18.81 2.51
CA GLY A 72 7.42 19.85 3.31
C GLY A 72 8.49 19.31 4.28
N TYR A 73 8.80 20.06 5.35
CA TYR A 73 9.81 19.66 6.35
C TYR A 73 9.32 18.51 7.22
N ALA A 74 10.11 17.45 7.31
CA ALA A 74 9.83 16.27 8.12
C ALA A 74 11.12 15.78 8.77
N THR A 75 11.00 14.97 9.83
CA THR A 75 12.17 14.30 10.40
C THR A 75 12.75 13.32 9.38
N VAL A 76 14.06 13.40 9.14
CA VAL A 76 14.79 12.49 8.26
C VAL A 76 15.62 11.54 9.10
N PHE A 77 15.16 10.29 9.21
CA PHE A 77 15.87 9.23 9.92
C PHE A 77 17.01 8.66 9.05
N PRO A 78 17.95 7.89 9.62
CA PRO A 78 18.86 7.08 8.82
C PRO A 78 18.07 6.24 7.81
N GLN A 79 18.68 6.00 6.65
CA GLN A 79 18.09 5.12 5.65
C GLN A 79 17.83 3.71 6.24
N ALA A 80 16.87 2.98 5.68
CA ALA A 80 16.43 1.66 6.19
C ALA A 80 17.59 0.70 6.50
N ILE A 81 18.63 0.63 5.66
CA ILE A 81 19.80 -0.21 5.90
C ILE A 81 20.60 0.20 7.15
N GLY A 82 20.67 1.50 7.45
CA GLY A 82 21.30 2.03 8.65
C GLY A 82 20.45 1.78 9.90
N LEU A 83 19.13 1.88 9.77
CA LEU A 83 18.21 1.48 10.84
C LEU A 83 18.28 -0.03 11.12
N ALA A 84 18.47 -0.86 10.10
CA ALA A 84 18.60 -2.31 10.24
C ALA A 84 19.80 -2.72 11.08
N ALA A 85 20.91 -1.98 10.98
CA ALA A 85 22.12 -2.23 11.74
C ALA A 85 21.93 -2.12 13.27
N THR A 86 20.81 -1.56 13.74
CA THR A 86 20.48 -1.48 15.17
C THR A 86 19.93 -2.80 15.74
N TRP A 87 19.37 -3.68 14.91
CA TRP A 87 18.67 -4.90 15.33
C TRP A 87 17.55 -4.66 16.37
N ASP A 88 17.01 -3.43 16.42
CA ASP A 88 16.08 -3.01 17.47
C ASP A 88 14.67 -2.77 16.92
N THR A 89 13.80 -3.75 17.10
CA THR A 89 12.38 -3.64 16.70
C THR A 89 11.63 -2.54 17.44
N ASN A 90 12.00 -2.22 18.68
CA ASN A 90 11.34 -1.16 19.44
C ASN A 90 11.70 0.20 18.86
N LEU A 91 12.98 0.40 18.51
CA LEU A 91 13.42 1.61 17.81
C LEU A 91 12.69 1.78 16.47
N ILE A 92 12.58 0.72 15.65
CA ILE A 92 11.83 0.80 14.39
C ILE A 92 10.37 1.17 14.62
N SER A 93 9.74 0.62 15.65
CA SER A 93 8.35 0.97 16.00
C SER A 93 8.23 2.44 16.39
N GLN A 94 9.18 3.00 17.14
CA GLN A 94 9.18 4.41 17.52
C GLN A 94 9.40 5.33 16.32
N VAL A 95 10.34 4.97 15.43
CA VAL A 95 10.58 5.70 14.18
C VAL A 95 9.30 5.75 13.34
N ALA A 96 8.64 4.60 13.14
CA ALA A 96 7.40 4.52 12.39
C ALA A 96 6.25 5.30 13.06
N ASP A 97 6.17 5.32 14.40
CA ASP A 97 5.18 6.11 15.13
C ASP A 97 5.39 7.62 14.96
N VAL A 98 6.64 8.10 14.96
CA VAL A 98 6.95 9.50 14.66
C VAL A 98 6.55 9.84 13.22
N ILE A 99 6.93 9.00 12.27
CA ILE A 99 6.59 9.17 10.85
C ILE A 99 5.07 9.26 10.66
N SER A 100 4.29 8.35 11.26
CA SER A 100 2.83 8.35 11.14
C SER A 100 2.17 9.53 11.85
N THR A 101 2.77 10.03 12.95
CA THR A 101 2.32 11.26 13.62
C THR A 101 2.50 12.47 12.72
N GLU A 102 3.69 12.64 12.15
CA GLU A 102 3.99 13.74 11.23
C GLU A 102 3.10 13.67 9.97
N ALA A 103 2.89 12.47 9.42
CA ALA A 103 2.01 12.25 8.27
C ALA A 103 0.58 12.68 8.55
N ARG A 104 0.00 12.28 9.71
CA ARG A 104 -1.35 12.69 10.11
C ARG A 104 -1.45 14.20 10.34
N ALA A 105 -0.45 14.81 10.98
CA ALA A 105 -0.44 16.26 11.21
C ALA A 105 -0.41 17.04 9.88
N LYS A 106 0.44 16.61 8.94
CA LYS A 106 0.55 17.20 7.60
C LYS A 106 -0.75 17.03 6.81
N HIS A 107 -1.33 15.84 6.80
CA HIS A 107 -2.59 15.60 6.12
C HIS A 107 -3.71 16.52 6.59
N HIS A 108 -3.88 16.69 7.91
CA HIS A 108 -4.88 17.62 8.43
C HIS A 108 -4.58 19.07 8.05
N GLU A 109 -3.31 19.46 7.90
CA GLU A 109 -2.94 20.80 7.45
C GLU A 109 -3.27 21.01 5.96
N PHE A 110 -2.98 20.02 5.10
CA PHE A 110 -3.39 20.05 3.69
C PHE A 110 -4.91 20.09 3.57
N GLU A 111 -5.63 19.28 4.35
CA GLU A 111 -7.09 19.26 4.37
C GLU A 111 -7.69 20.63 4.76
N ARG A 112 -7.12 21.33 5.75
CA ARG A 112 -7.53 22.70 6.13
C ARG A 112 -7.39 23.70 4.98
N HIS A 113 -6.44 23.47 4.08
CA HIS A 113 -6.21 24.27 2.88
C HIS A 113 -6.93 23.69 1.64
N ASN A 114 -7.77 22.66 1.83
CA ASN A 114 -8.46 21.94 0.77
C ASN A 114 -7.49 21.39 -0.31
N GLN A 115 -6.32 20.94 0.14
CA GLN A 115 -5.28 20.32 -0.69
C GLN A 115 -5.32 18.80 -0.50
N ARG A 116 -5.22 18.06 -1.61
CA ARG A 116 -5.30 16.59 -1.67
C ARG A 116 -4.39 16.01 -2.76
N ALA A 117 -3.29 16.69 -3.06
CA ALA A 117 -2.35 16.30 -4.09
C ALA A 117 -1.47 15.11 -3.67
N ARG A 118 -0.63 14.65 -4.59
CA ARG A 118 0.35 13.58 -4.32
C ARG A 118 1.22 13.95 -3.12
N TYR A 119 1.49 12.97 -2.25
CA TYR A 119 2.22 13.13 -0.98
C TYR A 119 1.45 13.82 0.17
N GLU A 120 0.16 14.14 -0.01
CA GLU A 120 -0.68 14.80 1.00
C GLU A 120 -1.72 13.86 1.65
N GLY A 121 -1.73 12.59 1.24
CA GLY A 121 -2.67 11.57 1.67
C GLY A 121 -2.20 10.76 2.89
N LEU A 122 -2.87 9.63 3.11
CA LEU A 122 -2.76 8.81 4.32
C LEU A 122 -2.33 7.37 4.06
N THR A 123 -1.87 7.09 2.84
CA THR A 123 -1.49 5.76 2.38
C THR A 123 -0.05 5.79 1.89
N PHE A 124 0.82 5.05 2.58
CA PHE A 124 2.26 5.12 2.36
C PHE A 124 2.79 3.85 1.73
N TRP A 125 3.54 4.02 0.64
CA TRP A 125 4.22 2.94 -0.08
C TRP A 125 5.52 2.58 0.62
N SER A 126 5.40 2.14 1.87
CA SER A 126 6.52 1.76 2.75
C SER A 126 6.04 0.70 3.75
N PRO A 127 6.91 -0.21 4.22
CA PRO A 127 8.36 -0.26 4.00
C PRO A 127 8.80 -1.01 2.73
N ASN A 128 10.04 -0.80 2.30
CA ASN A 128 10.71 -1.69 1.34
C ASN A 128 11.34 -2.87 2.11
N ILE A 129 10.79 -4.06 1.93
CA ILE A 129 11.15 -5.30 2.64
C ILE A 129 11.68 -6.37 1.69
N ASN A 130 12.18 -5.96 0.52
CA ASN A 130 12.90 -6.86 -0.35
C ASN A 130 14.26 -7.24 0.26
N ILE A 131 14.79 -8.38 -0.16
CA ILE A 131 16.10 -8.86 0.29
C ILE A 131 17.20 -8.18 -0.52
N PHE A 132 18.19 -7.59 0.14
CA PHE A 132 19.38 -7.04 -0.53
C PHE A 132 20.34 -8.16 -0.98
N ARG A 133 19.86 -8.99 -1.91
CA ARG A 133 20.52 -10.24 -2.33
C ARG A 133 21.83 -10.02 -3.08
N ASP A 134 21.86 -9.00 -3.94
CA ASP A 134 23.02 -8.63 -4.73
C ASP A 134 23.49 -7.23 -4.31
N PRO A 135 24.73 -7.07 -3.82
CA PRO A 135 25.22 -5.79 -3.30
C PRO A 135 25.29 -4.68 -4.36
N ARG A 136 25.16 -5.01 -5.65
CA ARG A 136 25.12 -4.03 -6.75
C ARG A 136 23.74 -3.42 -6.96
N TRP A 137 22.71 -3.94 -6.30
CA TRP A 137 21.35 -3.42 -6.45
C TRP A 137 21.26 -1.99 -5.89
N GLY A 138 21.02 -1.02 -6.79
CA GLY A 138 21.03 0.41 -6.45
C GLY A 138 19.98 0.86 -5.42
N ARG A 139 18.96 0.03 -5.16
CA ARG A 139 17.94 0.28 -4.12
C ARG A 139 18.13 -0.58 -2.87
N GLY A 140 19.23 -1.32 -2.76
CA GLY A 140 19.55 -2.13 -1.58
C GLY A 140 19.61 -1.33 -0.29
N GLN A 141 20.04 -0.05 -0.36
CA GLN A 141 20.02 0.86 0.78
C GLN A 141 18.61 1.05 1.36
N GLU A 142 17.55 0.93 0.57
CA GLU A 142 16.16 1.10 1.00
C GLU A 142 15.62 -0.09 1.82
N THR A 143 16.41 -1.16 1.96
CA THR A 143 15.96 -2.41 2.59
C THR A 143 16.51 -2.57 4.00
N TYR A 144 16.06 -3.62 4.69
CA TYR A 144 16.62 -4.02 5.98
C TYR A 144 17.80 -5.02 5.86
N GLY A 145 18.40 -5.13 4.67
CA GLY A 145 19.57 -5.97 4.42
C GLY A 145 19.24 -7.30 3.73
N GLU A 146 20.15 -8.26 3.85
CA GLU A 146 20.08 -9.55 3.13
C GLU A 146 19.39 -10.67 3.92
N ASP A 147 19.13 -10.48 5.22
CA ASP A 147 18.59 -11.52 6.09
C ASP A 147 17.03 -11.50 6.12
N PRO A 148 16.37 -12.60 5.73
CA PRO A 148 14.91 -12.69 5.75
C PRO A 148 14.31 -12.55 7.16
N TYR A 149 14.99 -13.04 8.19
CA TYR A 149 14.46 -12.98 9.55
C TYR A 149 14.47 -11.55 10.10
N LEU A 150 15.61 -10.87 10.03
CA LEU A 150 15.76 -9.47 10.42
C LEU A 150 14.76 -8.58 9.67
N THR A 151 14.69 -8.74 8.35
CA THR A 151 13.76 -7.99 7.50
C THR A 151 12.30 -8.22 7.93
N SER A 152 11.94 -9.46 8.28
CA SER A 152 10.60 -9.79 8.80
C SER A 152 10.30 -9.07 10.11
N ARG A 153 11.23 -9.12 11.09
CA ARG A 153 11.00 -8.53 12.41
C ARG A 153 10.92 -7.01 12.36
N LEU A 154 11.81 -6.36 11.61
CA LEU A 154 11.80 -4.90 11.45
C LEU A 154 10.62 -4.44 10.61
N GLY A 155 10.27 -5.17 9.54
CA GLY A 155 9.09 -4.89 8.73
C GLY A 155 7.79 -4.93 9.53
N VAL A 156 7.60 -5.94 10.39
CA VAL A 156 6.42 -6.03 11.27
C VAL A 156 6.35 -4.84 12.24
N ALA A 157 7.49 -4.47 12.84
CA ALA A 157 7.54 -3.32 13.75
C ALA A 157 7.19 -2.01 13.03
N PHE A 158 7.72 -1.81 11.82
CA PHE A 158 7.45 -0.62 11.01
C PHE A 158 5.98 -0.53 10.59
N VAL A 159 5.39 -1.64 10.11
CA VAL A 159 3.97 -1.70 9.72
C VAL A 159 3.08 -1.35 10.91
N LYS A 160 3.33 -1.94 12.09
CA LYS A 160 2.53 -1.65 13.29
C LYS A 160 2.69 -0.20 13.75
N GLY A 161 3.90 0.35 13.74
CA GLY A 161 4.13 1.76 14.12
C GLY A 161 3.49 2.76 13.15
N LEU A 162 3.43 2.44 11.85
CA LEU A 162 2.69 3.26 10.89
C LEU A 162 1.17 3.16 11.11
N GLN A 163 0.65 1.94 11.24
CA GLN A 163 -0.78 1.72 11.33
C GLN A 163 -1.40 2.08 12.67
N GLY A 164 -0.59 2.19 13.72
CA GLY A 164 -1.08 2.46 15.07
C GLY A 164 -1.81 1.26 15.68
N ASN A 165 -2.44 1.48 16.83
CA ASN A 165 -3.07 0.45 17.64
C ASN A 165 -4.55 0.74 17.97
N ASP A 166 -5.15 1.75 17.33
CA ASP A 166 -6.57 2.02 17.51
C ASP A 166 -7.38 0.86 16.90
N PRO A 167 -8.37 0.30 17.63
CA PRO A 167 -9.09 -0.90 17.21
C PRO A 167 -10.00 -0.67 16.00
N ARG A 168 -10.22 0.59 15.61
CA ARG A 168 -11.16 0.98 14.56
C ARG A 168 -10.50 1.76 13.43
N TYR A 169 -9.54 2.61 13.74
CA TYR A 169 -8.93 3.53 12.78
C TYR A 169 -7.45 3.25 12.61
N LEU A 170 -7.03 3.11 11.37
CA LEU A 170 -5.59 3.15 11.07
C LEU A 170 -5.06 4.55 11.33
N LYS A 171 -3.85 4.67 11.86
CA LYS A 171 -3.13 5.94 11.99
C LYS A 171 -2.54 6.39 10.67
N VAL A 172 -2.02 5.50 9.84
CA VAL A 172 -1.86 5.65 8.38
C VAL A 172 -1.86 4.25 7.77
N VAL A 173 -1.99 4.09 6.45
CA VAL A 173 -1.86 2.78 5.80
C VAL A 173 -0.41 2.50 5.46
N ALA A 174 0.09 1.32 5.87
CA ALA A 174 1.38 0.80 5.44
C ALA A 174 1.21 -0.13 4.22
N THR A 175 2.20 -0.13 3.33
CA THR A 175 2.23 -0.93 2.10
C THR A 175 3.61 -1.55 1.93
N PRO A 176 3.84 -2.76 2.46
CA PRO A 176 5.09 -3.48 2.22
C PRO A 176 5.32 -3.71 0.73
N LYS A 177 6.53 -3.41 0.26
CA LYS A 177 6.91 -3.47 -1.15
C LYS A 177 8.30 -4.11 -1.35
N HIS A 178 8.61 -4.65 -2.52
CA HIS A 178 7.77 -4.85 -3.72
C HIS A 178 7.55 -6.36 -3.91
N TYR A 179 6.29 -6.78 -3.93
CA TYR A 179 5.88 -8.18 -3.94
C TYR A 179 5.86 -8.75 -5.38
N ALA A 180 6.76 -9.65 -5.78
CA ALA A 180 7.85 -10.25 -4.99
C ALA A 180 9.13 -10.40 -5.83
N VAL A 181 10.20 -10.86 -5.17
CA VAL A 181 11.51 -11.17 -5.80
C VAL A 181 12.13 -9.96 -6.52
N HIS A 182 11.80 -8.75 -6.06
CA HIS A 182 12.33 -7.50 -6.58
C HIS A 182 13.62 -7.12 -5.85
N SER A 183 14.73 -7.77 -6.21
CA SER A 183 16.04 -7.60 -5.55
C SER A 183 17.14 -7.22 -6.54
N GLY A 184 16.76 -6.50 -7.59
CA GLY A 184 17.60 -6.18 -8.74
C GLY A 184 17.54 -7.23 -9.85
N PRO A 185 18.21 -6.97 -11.00
CA PRO A 185 18.97 -5.77 -11.31
C PRO A 185 18.09 -4.53 -11.56
N GLU A 186 18.50 -3.38 -11.03
CA GLU A 186 17.71 -2.13 -11.07
C GLU A 186 17.43 -1.58 -12.49
N PRO A 187 18.38 -1.64 -13.45
CA PRO A 187 18.15 -1.12 -14.80
C PRO A 187 17.12 -1.91 -15.61
N GLU A 188 16.97 -3.21 -15.32
CA GLU A 188 16.11 -4.12 -16.08
C GLU A 188 14.80 -4.43 -15.34
N ARG A 189 14.51 -3.74 -14.24
CA ARG A 189 13.38 -4.05 -13.35
C ARG A 189 12.01 -4.11 -14.05
N HIS A 190 11.85 -3.41 -15.18
CA HIS A 190 10.61 -3.34 -15.96
C HIS A 190 10.46 -4.48 -16.98
N THR A 191 11.49 -5.30 -17.21
CA THR A 191 11.51 -6.35 -18.25
C THR A 191 12.02 -7.69 -17.74
N PHE A 192 12.80 -7.68 -16.66
CA PHE A 192 13.47 -8.86 -16.11
C PHE A 192 12.46 -9.89 -15.57
N ASP A 193 12.86 -11.16 -15.68
CA ASP A 193 12.11 -12.32 -15.20
C ASP A 193 12.95 -13.08 -14.18
N ALA A 194 12.63 -12.86 -12.91
CA ALA A 194 13.32 -13.51 -11.80
C ALA A 194 12.98 -15.00 -11.78
N LYS A 195 14.00 -15.85 -11.89
CA LYS A 195 13.90 -17.29 -11.79
C LYS A 195 14.28 -17.74 -10.39
N VAL A 196 13.33 -18.31 -9.67
CA VAL A 196 13.51 -18.75 -8.30
C VAL A 196 12.78 -20.07 -8.10
N ASP A 197 13.41 -21.04 -7.44
CA ASP A 197 12.73 -22.27 -7.07
C ASP A 197 11.77 -22.04 -5.89
N GLU A 198 10.85 -23.00 -5.65
CA GLU A 198 9.86 -22.85 -4.58
C GLU A 198 10.54 -22.73 -3.19
N ARG A 199 11.70 -23.36 -3.00
CA ARG A 199 12.40 -23.31 -1.71
C ARG A 199 12.92 -21.92 -1.44
N ASP A 200 13.70 -21.34 -2.36
CA ASP A 200 14.26 -20.00 -2.20
C ASP A 200 13.16 -18.93 -2.17
N LEU A 201 12.08 -19.12 -2.94
CA LEU A 201 10.90 -18.28 -2.85
C LEU A 201 10.33 -18.27 -1.41
N ARG A 202 10.17 -19.44 -0.81
CA ARG A 202 9.54 -19.62 0.52
C ARG A 202 10.45 -19.29 1.69
N GLU A 203 11.74 -19.58 1.57
CA GLU A 203 12.72 -19.44 2.65
C GLU A 203 13.40 -18.06 2.63
N THR A 204 13.47 -17.38 1.47
CA THR A 204 14.20 -16.11 1.32
C THR A 204 13.29 -14.92 1.01
N TYR A 205 12.47 -15.00 -0.05
CA TYR A 205 11.80 -13.82 -0.62
C TYR A 205 10.43 -13.50 -0.01
N LEU A 206 9.70 -14.53 0.42
CA LEU A 206 8.35 -14.39 0.98
C LEU A 206 8.25 -14.21 2.50
N PRO A 207 9.21 -14.61 3.36
CA PRO A 207 9.05 -14.53 4.82
C PRO A 207 8.66 -13.14 5.34
N ALA A 208 9.31 -12.08 4.86
CA ALA A 208 9.02 -10.72 5.32
C ALA A 208 7.63 -10.23 4.91
N PHE A 209 7.17 -10.57 3.70
CA PHE A 209 5.80 -10.27 3.27
C PHE A 209 4.79 -11.04 4.12
N ARG A 210 5.01 -12.35 4.32
CA ARG A 210 4.14 -13.18 5.17
C ARG A 210 4.04 -12.59 6.58
N ALA A 211 5.17 -12.23 7.19
CA ALA A 211 5.20 -11.67 8.54
C ALA A 211 4.44 -10.33 8.61
N THR A 212 4.70 -9.41 7.68
CA THR A 212 4.03 -8.09 7.66
C THR A 212 2.52 -8.19 7.40
N ILE A 213 2.06 -9.24 6.70
CA ILE A 213 0.64 -9.50 6.46
C ILE A 213 -0.02 -10.19 7.65
N VAL A 214 0.55 -11.33 8.09
CA VAL A 214 -0.09 -12.21 9.10
C VAL A 214 0.10 -11.67 10.53
N GLU A 215 1.28 -11.14 10.86
CA GLU A 215 1.57 -10.60 12.19
C GLU A 215 1.44 -9.07 12.24
N GLY A 216 1.81 -8.39 11.14
CA GLY A 216 1.77 -6.93 11.02
C GLY A 216 0.40 -6.38 10.65
N HIS A 217 -0.47 -7.20 10.06
CA HIS A 217 -1.77 -6.81 9.53
C HIS A 217 -1.70 -5.61 8.59
N ALA A 218 -0.68 -5.56 7.71
CA ALA A 218 -0.57 -4.53 6.69
C ALA A 218 -1.89 -4.40 5.92
N ALA A 219 -2.37 -3.17 5.72
CA ALA A 219 -3.64 -2.90 5.03
C ALA A 219 -3.51 -2.87 3.50
N SER A 220 -2.27 -2.80 3.00
CA SER A 220 -1.94 -2.73 1.58
C SER A 220 -0.68 -3.55 1.29
N VAL A 221 -0.50 -4.00 0.05
CA VAL A 221 0.76 -4.60 -0.47
C VAL A 221 1.01 -4.04 -1.87
N MET A 222 2.26 -3.74 -2.21
CA MET A 222 2.61 -3.30 -3.56
C MET A 222 3.17 -4.44 -4.39
N CYS A 223 2.59 -4.71 -5.56
CA CYS A 223 3.15 -5.69 -6.50
C CYS A 223 4.27 -5.09 -7.36
N ALA A 224 5.31 -5.88 -7.63
CA ALA A 224 6.54 -5.43 -8.28
C ALA A 224 6.42 -5.31 -9.82
N TYR A 225 7.38 -4.59 -10.41
CA TYR A 225 7.53 -4.44 -11.87
C TYR A 225 7.87 -5.75 -12.60
N ASN A 226 8.81 -6.52 -12.05
CA ASN A 226 9.41 -7.66 -12.74
C ASN A 226 8.42 -8.82 -12.90
N ARG A 227 8.79 -9.77 -13.76
CA ARG A 227 8.19 -11.11 -13.72
C ARG A 227 8.87 -11.95 -12.65
N THR A 228 8.12 -12.89 -12.09
CA THR A 228 8.66 -13.97 -11.26
C THR A 228 8.18 -15.28 -11.86
N ASN A 229 9.11 -16.14 -12.23
CA ASN A 229 8.81 -17.42 -12.86
C ASN A 229 7.81 -17.29 -14.02
N THR A 230 8.13 -16.42 -15.00
CA THR A 230 7.41 -16.13 -16.27
C THR A 230 6.19 -15.22 -16.22
N GLU A 231 5.56 -14.99 -15.06
CA GLU A 231 4.38 -14.11 -14.95
C GLU A 231 4.73 -12.76 -14.30
N PRO A 232 4.22 -11.62 -14.82
CA PRO A 232 4.38 -10.30 -14.18
C PRO A 232 3.82 -10.31 -12.76
N CYS A 233 4.54 -9.78 -11.79
CA CYS A 233 4.14 -9.92 -10.38
C CYS A 233 2.71 -9.42 -10.12
N CYS A 234 2.33 -8.27 -10.69
CA CYS A 234 0.97 -7.72 -10.56
C CYS A 234 -0.15 -8.54 -11.23
N ALA A 235 0.19 -9.51 -12.10
CA ALA A 235 -0.75 -10.43 -12.74
C ALA A 235 -0.46 -11.90 -12.41
N ASN A 236 0.46 -12.17 -11.48
CA ASN A 236 0.90 -13.53 -11.18
C ASN A 236 -0.11 -14.23 -10.27
N LYS A 237 -0.77 -15.27 -10.77
CA LYS A 237 -1.85 -15.95 -10.04
C LYS A 237 -1.32 -16.63 -8.77
N ARG A 238 -0.15 -17.26 -8.86
CA ARG A 238 0.47 -17.97 -7.73
C ARG A 238 0.77 -17.01 -6.59
N LEU A 239 1.36 -15.85 -6.90
CA LEU A 239 1.65 -14.82 -5.90
C LEU A 239 0.38 -14.17 -5.35
N MET A 240 -0.51 -13.68 -6.22
CA MET A 240 -1.64 -12.83 -5.81
C MET A 240 -2.82 -13.60 -5.22
N GLN A 241 -3.17 -14.75 -5.81
CA GLN A 241 -4.35 -15.50 -5.40
C GLN A 241 -3.98 -16.64 -4.47
N ASP A 242 -3.07 -17.52 -4.89
CA ASP A 242 -2.81 -18.74 -4.13
C ASP A 242 -2.07 -18.43 -2.81
N ILE A 243 -1.00 -17.63 -2.87
CA ILE A 243 -0.17 -17.33 -1.69
C ILE A 243 -0.77 -16.17 -0.88
N LEU A 244 -0.86 -14.97 -1.48
CA LEU A 244 -1.24 -13.75 -0.74
C LEU A 244 -2.65 -13.83 -0.15
N ARG A 245 -3.64 -14.22 -0.95
CA ARG A 245 -5.05 -14.30 -0.51
C ARG A 245 -5.41 -15.66 0.07
N GLY A 246 -4.98 -16.76 -0.57
CA GLY A 246 -5.31 -18.11 -0.16
C GLY A 246 -4.58 -18.52 1.12
N GLU A 247 -3.25 -18.61 1.05
CA GLU A 247 -2.44 -19.13 2.17
C GLU A 247 -2.31 -18.14 3.33
N TRP A 248 -2.21 -16.83 3.05
CA TRP A 248 -1.99 -15.81 4.10
C TRP A 248 -3.25 -15.05 4.50
N GLY A 249 -4.36 -15.22 3.78
CA GLY A 249 -5.64 -14.58 4.12
C GLY A 249 -5.64 -13.06 4.00
N PHE A 250 -4.84 -12.48 3.10
CA PHE A 250 -4.76 -11.02 2.95
C PHE A 250 -6.09 -10.41 2.48
N GLY A 251 -6.74 -9.65 3.37
CA GLY A 251 -8.00 -8.94 3.12
C GLY A 251 -7.85 -7.49 2.68
N GLY A 252 -6.63 -6.97 2.60
CA GLY A 252 -6.35 -5.60 2.17
C GLY A 252 -6.39 -5.42 0.64
N TYR A 253 -5.95 -4.25 0.20
CA TYR A 253 -5.84 -3.92 -1.23
C TYR A 253 -4.41 -4.11 -1.75
N VAL A 254 -4.28 -4.38 -3.05
CA VAL A 254 -2.99 -4.45 -3.73
C VAL A 254 -2.87 -3.23 -4.62
N VAL A 255 -1.74 -2.53 -4.54
CA VAL A 255 -1.40 -1.43 -5.44
C VAL A 255 -0.30 -1.88 -6.39
N SER A 256 -0.33 -1.44 -7.64
CA SER A 256 0.80 -1.67 -8.54
C SER A 256 1.94 -0.74 -8.21
N ASP A 257 3.18 -1.16 -8.45
CA ASP A 257 4.25 -0.19 -8.64
C ASP A 257 3.94 0.69 -9.88
N CYS A 258 4.62 1.83 -9.97
CA CYS A 258 4.27 2.94 -10.85
C CYS A 258 4.47 2.60 -12.33
N GLY A 259 3.40 2.16 -13.00
CA GLY A 259 3.44 1.70 -14.40
C GLY A 259 3.63 0.18 -14.54
N ALA A 260 3.66 -0.58 -13.45
CA ALA A 260 3.81 -2.04 -13.51
C ALA A 260 2.63 -2.73 -14.23
N ILE A 261 1.43 -2.13 -14.23
CA ILE A 261 0.31 -2.61 -15.04
C ILE A 261 0.58 -2.40 -16.53
N ASP A 262 1.10 -1.22 -16.92
CA ASP A 262 1.44 -0.94 -18.32
C ASP A 262 2.56 -1.86 -18.81
N ASP A 263 3.53 -2.17 -17.94
CA ASP A 263 4.64 -3.06 -18.24
C ASP A 263 4.19 -4.45 -18.66
N ILE A 264 3.05 -4.96 -18.15
CA ILE A 264 2.49 -6.26 -18.55
C ILE A 264 2.35 -6.35 -20.08
N TYR A 265 1.89 -5.26 -20.70
CA TYR A 265 1.70 -5.17 -22.15
C TYR A 265 2.93 -4.60 -22.86
N LEU A 266 3.43 -3.45 -22.41
CA LEU A 266 4.44 -2.66 -23.12
C LEU A 266 5.86 -3.23 -23.02
N ARG A 267 6.16 -3.97 -21.95
CA ARG A 267 7.53 -4.43 -21.63
C ARG A 267 7.67 -5.94 -21.54
N HIS A 268 6.69 -6.60 -20.91
CA HIS A 268 6.68 -8.04 -20.68
C HIS A 268 5.98 -8.83 -21.80
N HIS A 269 5.18 -8.14 -22.63
CA HIS A 269 4.41 -8.74 -23.72
C HIS A 269 3.55 -9.95 -23.31
N PHE A 270 3.06 -9.96 -22.07
CA PHE A 270 2.38 -11.11 -21.47
C PHE A 270 0.96 -11.31 -22.01
N CYS A 271 0.23 -10.21 -22.27
CA CYS A 271 -1.14 -10.26 -22.81
C CYS A 271 -1.24 -10.79 -24.25
N LEU A 272 -0.12 -10.92 -24.97
CA LEU A 272 -0.09 -11.44 -26.35
C LEU A 272 -0.01 -12.97 -26.43
N LEU A 273 0.19 -13.65 -25.30
CA LEU A 273 0.38 -15.11 -25.25
C LEU A 273 -0.93 -15.91 -25.07
N TYR A 274 -2.08 -15.25 -24.91
CA TYR A 274 -3.39 -15.88 -24.77
C TYR A 274 -4.25 -15.86 -26.05
N THR A 275 -3.67 -15.44 -27.18
CA THR A 275 -4.28 -15.57 -28.51
C THR A 275 -3.53 -16.63 -29.33
N SER A 276 -3.72 -17.90 -28.98
CA SER A 276 -3.40 -19.04 -29.85
C SER A 276 -4.20 -20.26 -29.42
#